data_AF-A0A9P5TME5-F1
#
_entry.id   AF-A0A9P5TME5-F1
#
_cell.length_a   1.000
_cell.length_b   1.000
_cell.length_c   1.000
_cell.angle_alpha   90.00
_cell.angle_beta   90.00
_cell.angle_gamma   90.00
#
_symmetry.space_group_name_H-M   'P 1'
#
loop_
_entity.id
_entity.type
_entity.pdbx_description
1 polymer ?
#
loop_
_entity_poly.entity_id
_entity_poly.type
_entity_poly.pdbx_seq_one_letter_code
_entity_poly.pdbx_strand_id
1 'polypeptide(L)'
;MHDLDREKLMHSPDLYAIWNAKPFFLDAAVKALEAEGDVYEYAFWNDAGSFRREHTYTLWPDPLTVDRIWKTATLDNGKKEDEFLFFPIAALPPGNVRNWKEDMGPVDYDISEGSFFGGSPKIISWWSQTYYAYHNYFLSRSLFVGKDQTLINALFLLFPSRILTVFHPDPRAPQFPNHIPFFDEGYLGACGSEWFYYQYWLSGYEERKKMAEVWMKESKWAGWEWWRKRQECQLANGENWENLVGRAFGKEWSPPERKLVVDASPH
;
A
#
# COMPACT_ATOMS: atom_id res chain seq x y z
N MET A 1 -18.93 18.73 -7.07
CA MET A 1 -17.69 17.99 -6.68
C MET A 1 -16.44 18.56 -7.31
N HIS A 2 -16.41 18.86 -8.62
CA HIS A 2 -15.20 19.39 -9.27
C HIS A 2 -14.64 20.69 -8.66
N ASP A 3 -15.48 21.56 -8.09
CA ASP A 3 -15.00 22.77 -7.41
C ASP A 3 -14.32 22.52 -6.07
N LEU A 4 -14.55 21.36 -5.45
CA LEU A 4 -13.92 20.93 -4.22
C LEU A 4 -12.58 20.22 -4.46
N ASP A 5 -12.28 19.89 -5.72
CA ASP A 5 -11.06 19.20 -6.11
C ASP A 5 -9.88 20.17 -6.16
N ARG A 6 -8.88 19.90 -5.32
CA ARG A 6 -7.62 20.67 -5.26
C ARG A 6 -6.74 20.44 -6.48
N GLU A 7 -6.95 19.33 -7.18
CA GLU A 7 -6.17 18.88 -8.34
C GLU A 7 -6.98 18.98 -9.64
N LYS A 8 -8.06 19.77 -9.66
CA LYS A 8 -9.00 19.91 -10.80
C LYS A 8 -8.38 20.37 -12.12
N LEU A 9 -7.17 20.94 -12.06
CA LEU A 9 -6.40 21.37 -13.22
C LEU A 9 -5.51 20.25 -13.79
N MET A 10 -5.30 19.18 -13.04
CA MET A 10 -4.47 18.02 -13.39
C MET A 10 -5.31 16.77 -13.64
N HIS A 11 -6.46 16.65 -12.96
CA HIS A 11 -7.29 15.45 -12.98
C HIS A 11 -8.71 15.74 -13.46
N SER A 12 -9.33 14.74 -14.07
CA SER A 12 -10.72 14.79 -14.52
C SER A 12 -11.61 13.88 -13.66
N PRO A 13 -12.94 14.14 -13.63
CA PRO A 13 -13.89 13.23 -12.99
C PRO A 13 -13.78 11.78 -13.51
N ASP A 14 -13.48 11.60 -14.80
CA ASP A 14 -13.34 10.28 -15.41
C ASP A 14 -12.13 9.52 -14.85
N LEU A 15 -11.02 10.22 -14.59
CA LEU A 15 -9.84 9.62 -13.95
C LEU A 15 -10.18 9.13 -12.54
N TYR A 16 -10.89 9.95 -11.76
CA TYR A 16 -11.34 9.56 -10.42
C TYR A 16 -12.33 8.41 -10.44
N ALA A 17 -13.18 8.31 -11.47
CA ALA A 17 -14.07 7.16 -11.61
C ALA A 17 -13.28 5.86 -11.76
N ILE A 18 -12.20 5.87 -12.54
CA ILE A 18 -11.30 4.70 -12.69
C ILE A 18 -10.61 4.39 -11.35
N TRP A 19 -10.06 5.39 -10.66
CA TRP A 19 -9.38 5.19 -9.38
C TRP A 19 -10.30 4.64 -8.29
N ASN A 20 -11.53 5.15 -8.20
CA ASN A 20 -12.52 4.65 -7.25
C ASN A 20 -13.13 3.29 -7.65
N ALA A 21 -12.93 2.82 -8.88
CA ALA A 21 -13.45 1.53 -9.34
C ALA A 21 -12.53 0.34 -9.00
N LYS A 22 -11.27 0.58 -8.58
CA LYS A 22 -10.29 -0.48 -8.29
C LYS A 22 -10.82 -1.53 -7.28
N PRO A 23 -11.43 -1.15 -6.13
CA PRO A 23 -11.94 -2.15 -5.17
C PRO A 23 -13.06 -3.01 -5.75
N PHE A 24 -13.97 -2.41 -6.54
CA PHE A 24 -15.03 -3.14 -7.24
C PHE A 24 -14.45 -4.12 -8.26
N PHE A 25 -13.53 -3.68 -9.11
CA PHE A 25 -12.99 -4.53 -10.16
C PHE A 25 -12.25 -5.75 -9.61
N LEU A 26 -11.46 -5.57 -8.55
CA LEU A 26 -10.77 -6.70 -7.91
C LEU A 26 -11.77 -7.70 -7.31
N ASP A 27 -12.75 -7.20 -6.53
CA ASP A 27 -13.77 -8.05 -5.90
C ASP A 27 -14.64 -8.78 -6.94
N ALA A 28 -15.09 -8.07 -7.97
CA ALA A 28 -15.89 -8.64 -9.04
C ALA A 28 -15.13 -9.72 -9.83
N ALA A 29 -13.84 -9.50 -10.13
CA ALA A 29 -13.02 -10.48 -10.83
C ALA A 29 -12.82 -11.76 -10.01
N VAL A 30 -12.50 -11.63 -8.71
CA VAL A 30 -12.32 -12.78 -7.82
C VAL A 30 -13.60 -13.61 -7.71
N LYS A 31 -14.75 -12.95 -7.52
CA LYS A 31 -16.06 -13.63 -7.45
C LYS A 31 -16.46 -14.31 -8.75
N ALA A 32 -16.18 -13.68 -9.90
CA ALA A 32 -16.46 -14.27 -11.20
C ALA A 32 -15.64 -15.56 -11.42
N LEU A 33 -14.35 -15.53 -11.12
CA LEU A 33 -13.46 -16.69 -11.25
C LEU A 33 -13.84 -17.82 -10.27
N GLU A 34 -14.21 -17.48 -9.03
CA GLU A 34 -14.71 -18.46 -8.06
C GLU A 34 -15.97 -19.16 -8.57
N ALA A 35 -16.90 -18.42 -9.21
CA ALA A 35 -18.10 -19.00 -9.83
C ALA A 35 -17.79 -19.93 -11.03
N GLU A 36 -16.64 -19.74 -11.68
CA GLU A 36 -16.12 -20.63 -12.74
C GLU A 36 -15.34 -21.84 -12.19
N GLY A 37 -15.09 -21.87 -10.87
CA GLY A 37 -14.37 -22.94 -10.18
C GLY A 37 -12.89 -22.64 -9.92
N ASP A 38 -12.41 -21.46 -10.30
CA ASP A 38 -11.03 -21.01 -10.08
C ASP A 38 -10.92 -20.24 -8.75
N VAL A 39 -10.42 -20.91 -7.72
CA VAL A 39 -10.27 -20.35 -6.37
C VAL A 39 -8.84 -19.92 -6.13
N TYR A 40 -8.65 -18.64 -5.78
CA TYR A 40 -7.35 -18.06 -5.46
C TYR A 40 -7.20 -17.86 -3.95
N GLU A 41 -6.04 -18.24 -3.40
CA GLU A 41 -5.70 -17.92 -2.00
C GLU A 41 -5.49 -16.42 -1.80
N TYR A 42 -4.88 -15.77 -2.79
CA TYR A 42 -4.58 -14.34 -2.81
C TYR A 42 -4.85 -13.75 -4.19
N ALA A 43 -5.41 -12.55 -4.23
CA ALA A 43 -5.54 -11.75 -5.43
C ALA A 43 -5.17 -10.29 -5.16
N PHE A 44 -4.67 -9.61 -6.18
CA PHE A 44 -4.15 -8.25 -6.06
C PHE A 44 -4.59 -7.37 -7.21
N TRP A 45 -4.95 -6.13 -6.89
CA TRP A 45 -4.96 -5.04 -7.85
C TRP A 45 -3.53 -4.54 -8.04
N ASN A 46 -3.14 -4.27 -9.29
CA ASN A 46 -1.88 -3.63 -9.61
C ASN A 46 -2.06 -2.67 -10.80
N ASP A 47 -1.76 -1.39 -10.61
CA ASP A 47 -1.77 -0.42 -11.70
C ASP A 47 -0.72 -0.81 -12.74
N ALA A 48 -1.12 -0.96 -14.01
CA ALA A 48 -0.21 -1.32 -15.10
C ALA A 48 0.98 -0.35 -15.24
N GLY A 49 0.76 0.92 -14.89
CA GLY A 49 1.80 1.94 -14.88
C GLY A 49 2.96 1.63 -13.94
N SER A 50 2.79 0.78 -12.93
CA SER A 50 3.85 0.40 -11.99
C SER A 50 5.01 -0.35 -12.65
N PHE A 51 4.78 -1.02 -13.79
CA PHE A 51 5.80 -1.77 -14.54
C PHE A 51 6.35 -1.01 -15.76
N ARG A 52 6.17 0.32 -15.84
CA ARG A 52 6.60 1.12 -17.00
C ARG A 52 8.11 1.35 -17.13
N ARG A 53 8.87 1.14 -16.06
CA ARG A 53 10.33 1.29 -16.04
C ARG A 53 10.99 -0.06 -16.32
N GLU A 54 12.28 -0.06 -16.67
CA GLU A 54 13.04 -1.29 -16.83
C GLU A 54 12.96 -2.14 -15.56
N HIS A 55 12.60 -3.41 -15.71
CA HIS A 55 12.48 -4.35 -14.62
C HIS A 55 12.81 -5.78 -15.07
N THR A 56 13.12 -6.64 -14.08
CA THR A 56 13.49 -8.05 -14.34
C THR A 56 12.43 -9.05 -13.91
N TYR A 57 11.30 -8.56 -13.38
CA TYR A 57 10.17 -9.38 -12.94
C TYR A 57 9.48 -10.09 -14.10
N THR A 58 9.28 -11.40 -13.95
CA THR A 58 8.67 -12.29 -14.94
C THR A 58 7.62 -13.20 -14.30
N LEU A 59 7.83 -13.61 -13.05
CA LEU A 59 6.92 -14.45 -12.27
C LEU A 59 6.56 -13.72 -10.97
N TRP A 60 5.82 -12.63 -11.13
CA TRP A 60 5.50 -11.71 -10.04
C TRP A 60 3.99 -11.63 -9.77
N PRO A 61 3.56 -11.53 -8.50
CA PRO A 61 4.36 -11.71 -7.29
C PRO A 61 4.82 -13.17 -7.11
N ASP A 62 5.89 -13.40 -6.35
CA ASP A 62 6.35 -14.76 -6.04
C ASP A 62 5.43 -15.39 -4.99
N PRO A 63 4.72 -16.50 -5.31
CA PRO A 63 3.69 -17.04 -4.44
C PRO A 63 4.24 -17.52 -3.09
N LEU A 64 5.47 -18.06 -3.06
CA LEU A 64 6.12 -18.49 -1.83
C LEU A 64 6.46 -17.29 -0.92
N THR A 65 6.88 -16.18 -1.51
CA THR A 65 7.12 -14.93 -0.79
C THR A 65 5.82 -14.37 -0.21
N VAL A 66 4.74 -14.33 -1.01
CA VAL A 66 3.40 -13.90 -0.54
C VAL A 66 2.92 -14.75 0.63
N ASP A 67 2.93 -16.07 0.49
CA ASP A 67 2.50 -17.02 1.53
C ASP A 67 3.31 -16.84 2.83
N ARG A 68 4.65 -16.75 2.72
CA ARG A 68 5.51 -16.51 3.88
C ARG A 68 5.18 -15.21 4.60
N ILE A 69 4.90 -14.14 3.85
CA ILE A 69 4.57 -12.83 4.41
C ILE A 69 3.29 -12.90 5.23
N TRP A 70 2.22 -13.50 4.69
CA TRP A 70 0.94 -13.61 5.41
C TRP A 70 1.01 -14.53 6.61
N LYS A 71 1.74 -15.65 6.51
CA LYS A 71 2.00 -16.54 7.64
C LYS A 71 2.76 -15.84 8.76
N THR A 72 3.78 -15.04 8.41
CA THR A 72 4.54 -14.25 9.39
C THR A 72 3.64 -13.21 10.06
N ALA A 73 2.83 -12.48 9.29
CA ALA A 73 1.87 -11.52 9.83
C ALA A 73 0.85 -12.18 10.77
N THR A 74 0.36 -13.37 10.43
CA THR A 74 -0.53 -14.17 11.27
C THR A 74 0.12 -14.53 12.60
N LEU A 75 1.35 -15.04 12.57
CA LEU A 75 2.11 -15.41 13.78
C LEU A 75 2.37 -14.20 14.69
N ASP A 76 2.77 -13.07 14.11
CA ASP A 76 3.16 -11.88 14.88
C ASP A 76 1.97 -11.19 15.57
N ASN A 77 0.73 -11.45 15.12
CA ASN A 77 -0.45 -10.66 15.52
C ASN A 77 -1.61 -11.51 16.03
N GLY A 78 -1.51 -12.83 15.94
CA GLY A 78 -2.57 -13.75 16.40
C GLY A 78 -3.87 -13.65 15.61
N LYS A 79 -3.84 -13.10 14.40
CA LYS A 79 -4.99 -12.98 13.48
C LYS A 79 -4.88 -14.00 12.36
N LYS A 80 -6.00 -14.28 11.71
CA LYS A 80 -6.00 -15.17 10.54
C LYS A 80 -5.50 -14.43 9.29
N GLU A 81 -4.93 -15.19 8.35
CA GLU A 81 -4.46 -14.67 7.06
C GLU A 81 -5.57 -13.94 6.29
N ASP A 82 -6.81 -14.43 6.40
CA ASP A 82 -8.00 -13.88 5.75
C ASP A 82 -8.52 -12.57 6.38
N GLU A 83 -7.81 -12.02 7.38
CA GLU A 83 -8.13 -10.76 8.03
C GLU A 83 -7.20 -9.60 7.61
N PHE A 84 -6.15 -9.89 6.83
CA PHE A 84 -5.15 -8.91 6.42
C PHE A 84 -5.29 -8.51 4.95
N LEU A 85 -5.48 -7.22 4.73
CA LEU A 85 -5.38 -6.57 3.45
C LEU A 85 -4.02 -5.89 3.34
N PHE A 86 -3.31 -6.12 2.24
CA PHE A 86 -2.02 -5.51 2.01
C PHE A 86 -2.11 -4.20 1.26
N PHE A 87 -1.35 -3.22 1.74
CA PHE A 87 -1.05 -1.97 1.03
C PHE A 87 0.42 -1.59 1.24
N PRO A 88 1.15 -1.14 0.19
CA PRO A 88 2.44 -0.50 0.38
C PRO A 88 2.28 0.92 0.92
N ILE A 89 3.19 1.33 1.80
CA ILE A 89 3.17 2.64 2.45
C ILE A 89 4.45 3.40 2.09
N ALA A 90 4.27 4.63 1.61
CA ALA A 90 5.33 5.58 1.31
C ALA A 90 5.64 6.51 2.49
N ALA A 91 4.66 6.84 3.33
CA ALA A 91 4.86 7.74 4.46
C ALA A 91 4.02 7.38 5.69
N LEU A 92 4.53 7.74 6.87
CA LEU A 92 3.76 7.72 8.11
C LEU A 92 2.76 8.89 8.14
N PRO A 93 1.60 8.73 8.82
CA PRO A 93 0.63 9.80 8.90
C PRO A 93 1.20 10.95 9.76
N PRO A 94 1.03 12.22 9.34
CA PRO A 94 1.63 13.34 10.05
C PRO A 94 0.95 13.62 11.39
N GLY A 95 1.68 14.20 12.34
CA GLY A 95 1.18 14.38 13.72
C GLY A 95 -0.10 15.22 13.84
N ASN A 96 -0.43 16.06 12.86
CA ASN A 96 -1.65 16.87 12.86
C ASN A 96 -2.92 16.05 12.56
N VAL A 97 -2.82 14.85 12.00
CA VAL A 97 -3.97 13.94 11.82
C VAL A 97 -4.14 12.96 13.00
N ARG A 98 -3.30 13.06 14.04
CA ARG A 98 -3.40 12.21 15.23
C ARG A 98 -4.78 12.22 15.89
N ASN A 99 -5.43 13.38 15.91
CA ASN A 99 -6.75 13.59 16.50
C ASN A 99 -7.87 13.62 15.46
N TRP A 100 -7.60 13.12 14.24
CA TRP A 100 -8.62 13.03 13.19
C TRP A 100 -9.77 12.13 13.64
N LYS A 101 -10.99 12.48 13.22
CA LYS A 101 -12.23 11.76 13.53
C LYS A 101 -12.96 11.42 12.25
N GLU A 102 -13.77 10.37 12.29
CA GLU A 102 -14.53 9.90 11.13
C GLU A 102 -15.33 11.01 10.42
N ASP A 103 -15.92 11.95 11.16
CA ASP A 103 -16.72 13.04 10.59
C ASP A 103 -15.91 14.19 9.96
N MET A 104 -14.58 14.16 10.10
CA MET A 104 -13.67 15.11 9.45
C MET A 104 -13.44 14.78 7.96
N GLY A 105 -13.85 13.60 7.50
CA GLY A 105 -13.79 13.23 6.08
C GLY A 105 -12.44 12.68 5.62
N PRO A 106 -12.22 12.55 4.30
CA PRO A 106 -11.00 11.97 3.73
C PRO A 106 -9.71 12.64 4.21
N VAL A 107 -8.62 11.87 4.23
CA VAL A 107 -7.30 12.27 4.77
C VAL A 107 -6.32 12.51 3.62
N ASP A 108 -6.10 13.77 3.27
CA ASP A 108 -5.31 14.20 2.10
C ASP A 108 -3.80 14.27 2.39
N TYR A 109 -3.14 13.11 2.37
CA TYR A 109 -1.69 12.94 2.53
C TYR A 109 -1.16 11.80 1.65
N ASP A 110 0.11 11.87 1.27
CA ASP A 110 0.77 10.85 0.45
C ASP A 110 1.28 9.67 1.31
N ILE A 111 0.36 8.93 1.94
CA ILE A 111 0.66 7.77 2.79
C ILE A 111 0.79 6.49 1.96
N SER A 112 -0.17 6.22 1.07
CA SER A 112 -0.13 5.13 0.09
C SER A 112 -0.60 5.64 -1.27
N GLU A 113 -0.02 5.11 -2.34
CA GLU A 113 -0.39 5.50 -3.70
C GLU A 113 -1.77 4.95 -4.09
N GLY A 114 -2.21 3.87 -3.44
CA GLY A 114 -3.38 3.10 -3.89
C GLY A 114 -3.16 2.38 -5.22
N SER A 115 -1.91 2.23 -5.67
CA SER A 115 -1.55 1.59 -6.95
C SER A 115 -1.43 0.07 -6.85
N PHE A 116 -1.32 -0.47 -5.64
CA PHE A 116 -1.28 -1.91 -5.37
C PHE A 116 -1.95 -2.24 -4.05
N PHE A 117 -2.84 -3.24 -4.06
CA PHE A 117 -3.44 -3.79 -2.85
C PHE A 117 -4.03 -5.17 -3.09
N GLY A 118 -4.24 -5.94 -2.03
CA GLY A 118 -4.89 -7.23 -2.15
C GLY A 118 -4.73 -8.12 -0.93
N GLY A 119 -5.21 -9.34 -1.03
CA GLY A 119 -5.26 -10.31 0.06
C GLY A 119 -6.15 -11.49 -0.32
N SER A 120 -6.70 -12.18 0.68
CA SER A 120 -7.68 -13.23 0.44
C SER A 120 -8.97 -12.72 -0.21
N PRO A 121 -9.74 -13.56 -0.93
CA PRO A 121 -11.06 -13.19 -1.45
C PRO A 121 -11.99 -12.56 -0.39
N LYS A 122 -11.96 -13.08 0.84
CA LYS A 122 -12.77 -12.57 1.95
C LYS A 122 -12.41 -11.14 2.33
N ILE A 123 -11.12 -10.82 2.48
CA ILE A 123 -10.71 -9.46 2.85
C ILE A 123 -10.87 -8.47 1.69
N ILE A 124 -10.78 -8.94 0.44
CA ILE A 124 -11.08 -8.16 -0.76
C ILE A 124 -12.56 -7.75 -0.78
N SER A 125 -13.47 -8.70 -0.52
CA SER A 125 -14.90 -8.38 -0.45
C SER A 125 -15.21 -7.42 0.69
N TRP A 126 -14.60 -7.62 1.87
CA TRP A 126 -14.71 -6.67 2.98
C TRP A 126 -14.21 -5.28 2.59
N TRP A 127 -13.07 -5.20 1.90
CA TRP A 127 -12.48 -3.94 1.47
C TRP A 127 -13.38 -3.19 0.50
N SER A 128 -13.88 -3.88 -0.54
CA SER A 128 -14.82 -3.30 -1.52
C SER A 128 -16.07 -2.73 -0.83
N GLN A 129 -16.71 -3.51 0.03
CA GLN A 129 -17.89 -3.07 0.79
C GLN A 129 -17.59 -1.87 1.70
N THR A 130 -16.50 -1.94 2.46
CA THR A 130 -16.08 -0.88 3.40
C THR A 130 -15.72 0.41 2.64
N TYR A 131 -15.00 0.28 1.53
CA TYR A 131 -14.60 1.41 0.68
C TYR A 131 -15.83 2.16 0.18
N TYR A 132 -16.80 1.47 -0.43
CA TYR A 132 -17.99 2.13 -0.96
C TYR A 132 -18.95 2.64 0.13
N ALA A 133 -19.01 1.99 1.29
CA ALA A 133 -19.76 2.50 2.43
C ALA A 133 -19.23 3.87 2.88
N TYR A 134 -17.91 4.00 3.05
CA TYR A 134 -17.29 5.26 3.46
C TYR A 134 -17.25 6.31 2.34
N HIS A 135 -17.03 5.89 1.09
CA HIS A 135 -17.16 6.76 -0.08
C HIS A 135 -18.54 7.43 -0.09
N ASN A 136 -19.62 6.64 0.01
CA ASN A 136 -20.99 7.15 -0.01
C ASN A 136 -21.32 7.97 1.23
N TYR A 137 -20.82 7.57 2.41
CA TYR A 137 -20.98 8.33 3.64
C TYR A 137 -20.36 9.73 3.53
N PHE A 138 -19.11 9.84 3.10
CA PHE A 138 -18.45 11.13 2.93
C PHE A 138 -19.10 11.96 1.80
N LEU A 139 -19.48 11.32 0.70
CA LEU A 139 -20.20 11.98 -0.39
C LEU A 139 -21.56 12.55 0.08
N SER A 140 -22.31 11.82 0.90
CA SER A 140 -23.60 12.28 1.45
C SER A 140 -23.47 13.53 2.33
N ARG A 141 -22.26 13.79 2.84
CA ARG A 141 -21.90 14.95 3.65
C ARG A 141 -21.28 16.08 2.81
N SER A 142 -21.39 15.99 1.48
CA SER A 142 -20.81 16.96 0.53
C SER A 142 -19.28 17.10 0.64
N LEU A 143 -18.59 16.06 1.10
CA LEU A 143 -17.14 16.01 1.12
C LEU A 143 -16.61 15.50 -0.23
N PHE A 144 -15.43 15.99 -0.62
CA PHE A 144 -14.77 15.52 -1.84
C PHE A 144 -14.19 14.12 -1.65
N VAL A 145 -14.53 13.18 -2.53
CA VAL A 145 -14.10 11.77 -2.49
C VAL A 145 -13.51 11.29 -3.82
N GLY A 146 -13.16 12.21 -4.72
CA GLY A 146 -12.64 11.85 -6.05
C GLY A 146 -11.28 11.17 -6.00
N LYS A 147 -10.37 11.65 -5.16
CA LYS A 147 -9.02 11.08 -4.99
C LYS A 147 -9.07 9.88 -4.03
N ASP A 148 -8.95 8.67 -4.58
CA ASP A 148 -9.01 7.38 -3.87
C ASP A 148 -8.06 7.33 -2.66
N GLN A 149 -6.82 7.80 -2.83
CA GLN A 149 -5.79 7.87 -1.78
C GLN A 149 -6.32 8.52 -0.49
N THR A 150 -7.11 9.59 -0.60
CA THR A 150 -7.62 10.31 0.58
C THR A 150 -8.61 9.48 1.38
N LEU A 151 -9.42 8.67 0.69
CA LEU A 151 -10.35 7.74 1.31
C LEU A 151 -9.61 6.54 1.89
N ILE A 152 -8.66 5.97 1.15
CA ILE A 152 -7.78 4.87 1.61
C ILE A 152 -7.12 5.24 2.94
N ASN A 153 -6.55 6.44 3.04
CA ASN A 153 -5.90 6.92 4.25
C ASN A 153 -6.85 7.06 5.44
N ALA A 154 -8.10 7.51 5.21
CA ALA A 154 -9.10 7.53 6.27
C ALA A 154 -9.41 6.11 6.77
N LEU A 155 -9.54 5.15 5.85
CA LEU A 155 -9.79 3.75 6.19
C LEU A 155 -8.61 3.10 6.92
N PHE A 156 -7.38 3.48 6.61
CA PHE A 156 -6.20 3.08 7.37
C PHE A 156 -6.26 3.54 8.83
N LEU A 157 -6.75 4.75 9.11
CA LEU A 157 -6.93 5.24 10.48
C LEU A 157 -8.11 4.56 11.20
N LEU A 158 -9.18 4.21 10.48
CA LEU A 158 -10.38 3.58 11.03
C LEU A 158 -10.23 2.07 11.27
N PHE A 159 -9.44 1.38 10.44
CA PHE A 159 -9.28 -0.08 10.46
C PHE A 159 -7.81 -0.54 10.52
N PRO A 160 -6.97 0.03 11.40
CA PRO A 160 -5.52 -0.16 11.28
C PRO A 160 -5.07 -1.60 11.51
N SER A 161 -5.82 -2.35 12.29
CA SER A 161 -5.48 -3.74 12.60
C SER A 161 -5.78 -4.71 11.45
N ARG A 162 -6.42 -4.27 10.36
CA ARG A 162 -6.68 -5.07 9.15
C ARG A 162 -5.64 -4.88 8.04
N ILE A 163 -4.68 -3.98 8.23
CA ILE A 163 -3.75 -3.59 7.17
C ILE A 163 -2.36 -4.16 7.46
N LEU A 164 -1.93 -5.04 6.55
CA LEU A 164 -0.54 -5.49 6.43
C LEU A 164 0.18 -4.59 5.44
N THR A 165 1.46 -4.31 5.67
CA THR A 165 2.19 -3.36 4.84
C THR A 165 3.69 -3.60 4.81
N VAL A 166 4.34 -2.91 3.86
CA VAL A 166 5.77 -2.69 3.80
C VAL A 166 6.03 -1.18 3.83
N PHE A 167 6.95 -0.75 4.70
CA PHE A 167 7.33 0.65 4.84
C PHE A 167 8.78 0.84 4.36
N HIS A 168 8.92 1.33 3.14
CA HIS A 168 10.22 1.47 2.48
C HIS A 168 11.15 2.49 3.16
N PRO A 169 10.71 3.71 3.50
CA PRO A 169 11.56 4.67 4.19
C PRO A 169 11.50 4.48 5.72
N ASP A 170 11.81 3.28 6.23
CA ASP A 170 11.90 3.02 7.67
C ASP A 170 13.23 3.58 8.24
N PRO A 171 13.22 4.67 9.04
CA PRO A 171 14.44 5.22 9.63
C PRO A 171 15.09 4.29 10.67
N ARG A 172 14.41 3.20 11.04
CA ARG A 172 14.94 2.14 11.92
C ARG A 172 15.63 1.01 11.15
N ALA A 173 15.62 1.06 9.81
CA ALA A 173 16.34 0.09 9.02
C ALA A 173 17.84 0.11 9.39
N PRO A 174 18.49 -1.06 9.55
CA PRO A 174 19.92 -1.12 9.92
C PRO A 174 20.84 -0.34 8.99
N GLN A 175 20.40 -0.09 7.75
CA GLN A 175 21.14 0.58 6.69
C GLN A 175 20.99 2.10 6.74
N PHE A 176 19.97 2.63 7.43
CA PHE A 176 19.70 4.07 7.51
C PHE A 176 20.93 4.90 7.91
N PRO A 177 21.78 4.50 8.89
CA PRO A 177 23.00 5.24 9.23
C PRO A 177 24.03 5.35 8.10
N ASN A 178 23.97 4.45 7.11
CA ASN A 178 24.86 4.43 5.94
C ASN A 178 24.19 5.00 4.68
N HIS A 179 22.96 5.49 4.80
CA HIS A 179 22.25 6.12 3.69
C HIS A 179 23.06 7.30 3.15
N ILE A 180 23.24 7.35 1.84
CA ILE A 180 23.91 8.47 1.18
C ILE A 180 22.83 9.33 0.48
N PRO A 181 22.47 10.50 1.05
CA PRO A 181 21.45 11.37 0.48
C PRO A 181 21.73 11.69 -0.99
N PHE A 182 20.67 11.77 -1.81
CA PHE A 182 20.71 12.00 -3.28
C PHE A 182 21.26 10.83 -4.12
N PHE A 183 21.93 9.86 -3.50
CA PHE A 183 22.46 8.69 -4.21
C PHE A 183 21.58 7.47 -4.01
N ASP A 184 21.02 7.28 -2.81
CA ASP A 184 20.09 6.20 -2.50
C ASP A 184 18.63 6.66 -2.59
N GLU A 185 17.80 5.95 -3.35
CA GLU A 185 16.35 6.16 -3.34
C GLU A 185 15.79 5.43 -2.11
N GLY A 186 15.91 6.06 -0.93
CA GLY A 186 15.36 5.57 0.33
C GLY A 186 16.36 5.01 1.34
N TYR A 187 15.85 4.43 2.43
CA TYR A 187 16.63 4.04 3.61
C TYR A 187 17.15 2.59 3.58
N LEU A 188 16.84 1.85 2.52
CA LEU A 188 17.19 0.44 2.35
C LEU A 188 18.31 0.20 1.33
N GLY A 189 19.08 1.25 1.00
CA GLY A 189 20.17 1.21 0.04
C GLY A 189 19.74 1.61 -1.36
N ALA A 190 20.36 1.02 -2.38
CA ALA A 190 20.14 1.33 -3.78
C ALA A 190 18.86 0.71 -4.36
N CYS A 191 17.74 1.00 -3.71
CA CYS A 191 16.42 0.62 -4.19
C CYS A 191 15.96 1.54 -5.33
N GLY A 192 14.96 1.11 -6.10
CA GLY A 192 14.27 1.97 -7.04
C GLY A 192 13.24 2.84 -6.33
N SER A 193 12.32 3.41 -7.12
CA SER A 193 11.30 4.33 -6.61
C SER A 193 10.52 3.71 -5.45
N GLU A 194 10.38 4.48 -4.36
CA GLU A 194 9.64 4.07 -3.16
C GLU A 194 8.20 3.64 -3.47
N TRP A 195 7.57 4.29 -4.45
CA TRP A 195 6.22 3.98 -4.91
C TRP A 195 6.07 2.56 -5.43
N PHE A 196 7.12 1.97 -6.01
CA PHE A 196 7.09 0.62 -6.60
C PHE A 196 7.98 -0.39 -5.87
N TYR A 197 8.50 -0.03 -4.69
CA TYR A 197 9.36 -0.91 -3.89
C TYR A 197 8.69 -2.25 -3.55
N TYR A 198 7.35 -2.27 -3.42
CA TYR A 198 6.59 -3.49 -3.17
C TYR A 198 6.80 -4.57 -4.23
N GLN A 199 7.13 -4.19 -5.48
CA GLN A 199 7.44 -5.15 -6.53
C GLN A 199 8.68 -5.97 -6.17
N TYR A 200 9.75 -5.28 -5.75
CA TYR A 200 10.98 -5.92 -5.27
C TYR A 200 10.70 -6.77 -4.04
N TRP A 201 9.97 -6.21 -3.09
CA TRP A 201 9.65 -6.89 -1.83
C TRP A 201 8.89 -8.20 -2.03
N LEU A 202 7.90 -8.22 -2.94
CA LEU A 202 7.07 -9.39 -3.28
C LEU A 202 7.69 -10.34 -4.30
N SER A 203 8.82 -10.01 -4.91
CA SER A 203 9.44 -10.84 -5.95
C SER A 203 10.22 -12.03 -5.39
N GLY A 204 10.60 -12.98 -6.25
CA GLY A 204 11.46 -14.10 -5.86
C GLY A 204 12.89 -13.66 -5.54
N TYR A 205 13.67 -14.51 -4.87
CA TYR A 205 15.07 -14.19 -4.52
C TYR A 205 15.93 -13.86 -5.75
N GLU A 206 15.83 -14.67 -6.81
CA GLU A 206 16.59 -14.47 -8.04
C GLU A 206 16.19 -13.20 -8.79
N GLU A 207 14.89 -12.86 -8.82
CA GLU A 207 14.41 -11.63 -9.43
C GLU A 207 14.85 -10.39 -8.64
N ARG A 208 14.80 -10.43 -7.30
CA ARG A 208 15.36 -9.36 -6.47
C ARG A 208 16.83 -9.12 -6.76
N LYS A 209 17.63 -10.18 -6.84
CA LYS A 209 19.07 -10.05 -7.10
C LYS A 209 19.32 -9.37 -8.44
N LYS A 210 18.63 -9.81 -9.50
CA LYS A 210 18.71 -9.19 -10.83
C LYS A 210 18.22 -7.74 -10.83
N MET A 211 17.14 -7.44 -10.12
CA MET A 211 16.63 -6.07 -10.02
C MET A 211 17.59 -5.14 -9.27
N ALA A 212 18.21 -5.62 -8.19
CA ALA A 212 19.25 -4.88 -7.48
C ALA A 212 20.44 -4.56 -8.41
N GLU A 213 20.84 -5.50 -9.28
CA GLU A 213 21.87 -5.23 -10.28
C GLU A 213 21.47 -4.15 -11.30
N VAL A 214 20.20 -4.11 -11.72
CA VAL A 214 19.67 -3.04 -12.61
C VAL A 214 19.80 -1.69 -11.91
N TRP A 215 19.30 -1.55 -10.69
CA TRP A 215 19.36 -0.28 -9.95
C TRP A 215 20.79 0.18 -9.62
N MET A 216 21.70 -0.76 -9.39
CA MET A 216 23.12 -0.45 -9.22
C MET A 216 23.76 0.10 -10.50
N LYS A 217 23.26 -0.29 -11.69
CA LYS A 217 23.73 0.17 -13.01
C LYS A 217 23.05 1.46 -13.49
N GLU A 218 21.77 1.67 -13.19
CA GLU A 218 20.98 2.83 -13.65
C GLU A 218 21.38 4.16 -13.00
N SER A 219 22.20 4.14 -11.95
CA SER A 219 22.67 5.37 -11.31
C SER A 219 23.39 6.25 -12.32
N LYS A 220 22.98 7.54 -12.41
CA LYS A 220 23.64 8.58 -13.23
C LYS A 220 25.15 8.71 -12.97
N TRP A 221 25.64 8.10 -11.89
CA TRP A 221 27.02 8.18 -11.44
C TRP A 221 27.83 6.93 -11.76
N ALA A 222 27.24 5.84 -12.31
CA ALA A 222 27.79 4.49 -12.48
C ALA A 222 29.25 4.34 -13.01
N GLY A 223 29.89 5.40 -13.52
CA GLY A 223 31.25 5.37 -14.12
C GLY A 223 32.43 5.95 -13.32
N TRP A 224 32.29 6.49 -12.11
CA TRP A 224 33.26 7.35 -11.38
C TRP A 224 34.20 6.75 -10.25
N GLU A 225 34.59 5.48 -10.18
CA GLU A 225 34.98 4.66 -8.96
C GLU A 225 34.48 4.90 -7.49
N TRP A 226 34.42 6.12 -6.92
CA TRP A 226 34.10 6.39 -5.51
C TRP A 226 32.65 6.10 -5.00
N TRP A 227 31.61 5.99 -5.86
CA TRP A 227 30.24 5.60 -5.44
C TRP A 227 30.00 4.09 -5.41
N ARG A 228 30.98 3.24 -5.72
CA ARG A 228 30.87 1.77 -5.57
C ARG A 228 30.65 1.30 -4.12
N LYS A 229 30.57 2.22 -3.16
CA LYS A 229 30.19 1.97 -1.75
C LYS A 229 28.68 1.93 -1.50
N ARG A 230 27.83 2.08 -2.52
CA ARG A 230 26.37 1.93 -2.35
C ARG A 230 26.03 0.53 -1.86
N GLN A 231 25.12 0.47 -0.91
CA GLN A 231 24.59 -0.80 -0.42
C GLN A 231 23.54 -1.29 -1.41
N GLU A 232 23.60 -2.58 -1.76
CA GLU A 232 22.53 -3.20 -2.53
C GLU A 232 21.19 -3.00 -1.83
N CYS A 233 20.12 -2.85 -2.60
CA CYS A 233 18.78 -2.74 -2.03
C CYS A 233 18.49 -3.91 -1.09
N GLN A 234 17.98 -3.61 0.10
CA GLN A 234 17.65 -4.59 1.13
C GLN A 234 16.15 -4.77 1.26
N LEU A 235 15.75 -5.92 1.81
CA LEU A 235 14.37 -6.18 2.16
C LEU A 235 13.96 -5.43 3.43
N ALA A 236 12.88 -4.67 3.35
CA ALA A 236 12.12 -4.22 4.49
C ALA A 236 11.45 -5.40 5.19
N ASN A 237 11.20 -5.25 6.48
CA ASN A 237 10.30 -6.16 7.18
C ASN A 237 8.85 -5.82 6.80
N GLY A 238 8.00 -6.84 6.70
CA GLY A 238 6.57 -6.64 6.70
C GLY A 238 6.11 -6.25 8.10
N GLU A 239 5.10 -5.39 8.20
CA GLU A 239 4.57 -4.94 9.47
C GLU A 239 3.08 -4.58 9.34
N ASN A 240 2.35 -4.55 10.45
CA ASN A 240 0.99 -4.02 10.43
C ASN A 240 0.95 -2.51 10.58
N TRP A 241 -0.04 -1.93 9.93
CA TRP A 241 -0.27 -0.51 9.98
C TRP A 241 -0.50 0.01 11.39
N GLU A 242 -1.18 -0.75 12.26
CA GLU A 242 -1.36 -0.40 13.67
C GLU A 242 -0.03 -0.12 14.40
N ASN A 243 1.00 -0.92 14.15
CA ASN A 243 2.33 -0.68 14.71
C ASN A 243 2.96 0.59 14.14
N LEU A 244 2.88 0.79 12.83
CA LEU A 244 3.42 1.99 12.17
C LEU A 244 2.73 3.28 12.66
N VAL A 245 1.42 3.26 12.84
CA VAL A 245 0.67 4.39 13.44
C VAL A 245 1.10 4.61 14.88
N GLY A 246 1.31 3.54 15.66
CA GLY A 246 1.88 3.64 17.01
C GLY A 246 3.27 4.28 17.04
N ARG A 247 4.07 4.15 15.97
CA ARG A 247 5.35 4.88 15.82
C ARG A 247 5.12 6.38 15.57
N ALA A 248 4.11 6.72 14.76
CA ALA A 248 3.81 8.10 14.39
C ALA A 248 3.13 8.90 15.52
N PHE A 249 2.18 8.28 16.22
CA PHE A 249 1.32 8.95 17.21
C PHE A 249 1.59 8.56 18.66
N GLY A 250 2.45 7.55 18.88
CA GLY A 250 2.71 6.96 20.18
C GLY A 250 1.83 5.72 20.43
N LYS A 251 2.33 4.82 21.28
CA LYS A 251 1.70 3.51 21.58
C LYS A 251 0.31 3.61 22.23
N GLU A 252 0.01 4.73 22.87
CA GLU A 252 -1.29 5.01 23.52
C GLU A 252 -2.34 5.53 22.54
N TRP A 253 -1.99 5.73 21.26
CA TRP A 253 -2.97 6.13 20.26
C TRP A 253 -3.96 4.99 20.03
N SER A 254 -5.24 5.35 19.93
CA SER A 254 -6.31 4.42 19.58
C SER A 254 -7.00 4.88 18.30
N PRO A 255 -7.52 3.93 17.49
CA PRO A 255 -8.27 4.27 16.29
C PRO A 255 -9.49 5.14 16.64
N PRO A 256 -9.88 6.08 15.76
CA PRO A 256 -11.07 6.89 15.96
C PRO A 256 -12.33 6.03 16.08
N GLU A 257 -13.32 6.52 16.84
CA GLU A 257 -14.63 5.89 16.90
C GLU A 257 -15.28 5.87 15.50
N ARG A 258 -15.77 4.70 15.11
CA ARG A 258 -16.50 4.46 13.87
C ARG A 258 -18.00 4.62 14.16
N LYS A 259 -18.66 5.57 13.52
CA LYS A 259 -20.12 5.76 13.63
C LYS A 259 -20.85 5.01 12.51
N LEU A 260 -20.19 4.82 11.37
CA LEU A 260 -20.77 4.05 10.26
C LEU A 260 -20.71 2.55 10.57
N VAL A 261 -21.87 1.90 10.57
CA VAL A 261 -21.97 0.44 10.58
C VAL A 261 -21.84 -0.05 9.15
N VAL A 262 -20.75 -0.75 8.86
CA VAL A 262 -20.58 -1.47 7.60
C VAL A 262 -21.11 -2.88 7.84
N ASP A 263 -22.26 -3.20 7.26
CA ASP A 263 -22.82 -4.54 7.34
C ASP A 263 -21.82 -5.53 6.74
N ALA A 264 -21.33 -6.45 7.57
CA ALA A 264 -20.58 -7.61 7.11
C ALA A 264 -21.58 -8.61 6.53
N SER A 265 -22.28 -8.24 5.45
CA SER A 265 -23.24 -9.13 4.81
C SER A 265 -22.47 -10.24 4.07
N PRO A 266 -22.72 -11.51 4.39
CA PRO A 266 -22.28 -12.62 3.56
C PRO A 266 -23.21 -12.65 2.34
N HIS A 267 -22.71 -12.20 1.19
CA HIS A 267 -23.31 -12.52 -0.10
C HIS A 267 -22.51 -13.68 -0.70
#